data_AF-A0A8J8DE42-F1
#
_entry.id   AF-A0A8J8DE42-F1
#
_cell.length_a   1.000
_cell.length_b   1.000
_cell.length_c   1.000
_cell.angle_alpha   90.00
_cell.angle_beta   90.00
_cell.angle_gamma   90.00
#
_symmetry.space_group_name_H-M   'P 1'
#
loop_
_entity.id
_entity.type
_entity.pdbx_description
1 polymer ?
#
loop_
_entity_poly.entity_id
_entity_poly.type
_entity_poly.pdbx_seq_one_letter_code
_entity_poly.pdbx_strand_id
1 'polypeptide(L)'
;MSKKLAGLMVYLLGIGLGVAKPPVERLACMKVPSGEVCTGVNTPLLLIELGLVMVGALLLGLDHGFKNDHELNGWLGVAIGLGTAFIGGYSEIWVVFLFGVALATLGLLLYKVGGKHGNG
;
A
#
# COMPACT_ATOMS: atom_id res chain seq x y z
N MET A 1 19.69 -6.43 -13.38
CA MET A 1 18.68 -5.46 -12.89
C MET A 1 18.87 -5.31 -11.39
N SER A 2 19.06 -4.09 -10.87
CA SER A 2 19.21 -3.88 -9.42
C SER A 2 17.91 -4.21 -8.68
N LYS A 3 17.99 -4.80 -7.48
CA LYS A 3 16.83 -5.11 -6.63
C LYS A 3 15.98 -3.87 -6.33
N LYS A 4 16.60 -2.69 -6.22
CA LYS A 4 15.89 -1.39 -6.09
C LYS A 4 15.02 -1.08 -7.29
N LEU A 5 15.56 -1.22 -8.51
CA LEU A 5 14.80 -0.93 -9.72
C LEU A 5 13.63 -1.90 -9.88
N ALA A 6 13.87 -3.18 -9.61
CA ALA A 6 12.80 -4.19 -9.62
C ALA A 6 11.74 -3.90 -8.55
N GLY A 7 12.14 -3.58 -7.32
CA GLY A 7 11.23 -3.22 -6.23
C GLY A 7 10.40 -1.98 -6.55
N LEU A 8 11.02 -0.93 -7.10
CA LEU A 8 10.32 0.28 -7.54
C LEU A 8 9.28 -0.03 -8.62
N MET A 9 9.66 -0.82 -9.64
CA MET A 9 8.75 -1.21 -10.71
C MET A 9 7.55 -2.00 -10.17
N VAL A 10 7.79 -2.97 -9.28
CA VAL A 10 6.73 -3.78 -8.67
C VAL A 10 5.81 -2.91 -7.81
N TYR A 11 6.37 -1.99 -7.02
CA TYR A 11 5.60 -1.07 -6.18
C TYR A 11 4.71 -0.14 -7.03
N LEU A 12 5.28 0.48 -8.06
CA LEU A 12 4.55 1.35 -8.98
C LEU A 12 3.53 0.58 -9.82
N LEU A 13 3.79 -0.68 -10.14
CA LEU A 13 2.82 -1.55 -10.82
C LEU A 13 1.59 -1.78 -9.95
N GLY A 14 1.76 -2.04 -8.65
CA GLY A 14 0.64 -2.18 -7.70
C GLY A 14 -0.22 -0.92 -7.65
N ILE A 15 0.41 0.25 -7.54
CA ILE A 15 -0.28 1.54 -7.56
C ILE A 15 -0.95 1.79 -8.92
N GLY A 16 -0.22 1.60 -10.01
CA GLY A 16 -0.69 1.84 -11.36
C GLY A 16 -1.87 0.96 -11.73
N LEU A 17 -1.90 -0.29 -11.25
CA LEU A 17 -3.05 -1.19 -11.42
C LEU A 17 -4.29 -0.64 -10.72
N GLY A 18 -4.18 -0.20 -9.46
CA GLY A 18 -5.30 0.41 -8.73
C GLY A 18 -5.80 1.72 -9.35
N VAL A 19 -4.93 2.46 -10.06
CA VAL A 19 -5.33 3.67 -10.80
C VAL A 19 -6.04 3.33 -12.12
N ALA A 20 -5.47 2.41 -12.89
CA ALA A 20 -5.97 2.04 -14.21
C ALA A 20 -7.26 1.22 -14.14
N LYS A 21 -7.36 0.35 -13.12
CA LYS A 21 -8.52 -0.50 -12.86
C LYS A 21 -8.76 -0.57 -11.36
N PRO A 22 -9.49 0.40 -10.78
CA PRO A 22 -9.80 0.39 -9.37
C PRO A 22 -10.45 -0.93 -8.92
N PRO A 23 -10.14 -1.43 -7.71
CA PRO A 23 -10.76 -2.61 -7.09
C PRO A 23 -12.22 -2.37 -6.66
N VAL A 24 -12.94 -1.50 -7.36
CA VAL A 24 -14.36 -1.24 -7.18
C VAL A 24 -15.06 -1.45 -8.51
N GLU A 25 -15.99 -2.41 -8.53
CA GLU A 25 -16.75 -2.79 -9.72
C GLU A 25 -18.21 -2.38 -9.56
N ARG A 26 -18.85 -2.00 -10.68
CA ARG A 26 -20.30 -1.78 -10.72
C ARG A 26 -21.00 -3.13 -10.75
N LEU A 27 -21.83 -3.39 -9.76
CA LEU A 27 -22.70 -4.56 -9.67
C LEU A 27 -23.86 -4.37 -10.66
N ALA A 28 -23.63 -4.74 -11.93
CA ALA A 28 -24.58 -4.56 -13.03
C ALA A 28 -25.92 -5.31 -12.87
N CYS A 29 -26.08 -6.13 -11.83
CA CYS A 29 -27.24 -7.01 -11.67
C CYS A 29 -28.37 -6.47 -10.80
N MET A 30 -28.29 -5.22 -10.30
CA MET A 30 -29.33 -4.64 -9.45
C MET A 30 -29.75 -3.26 -9.97
N LYS A 31 -30.97 -3.17 -10.51
CA LYS A 31 -31.62 -1.88 -10.78
C LYS A 31 -32.14 -1.33 -9.46
N VAL A 32 -31.42 -0.37 -8.90
CA VAL A 32 -31.86 0.35 -7.70
C VAL A 32 -32.86 1.43 -8.14
N PRO A 33 -34.07 1.50 -7.56
CA PRO A 33 -35.07 2.51 -7.92
C PRO A 33 -34.62 3.95 -7.62
N SER A 34 -33.55 4.14 -6.82
CA SER A 34 -32.92 5.43 -6.53
C SER A 34 -32.06 5.98 -7.69
N GLY A 35 -31.76 5.17 -8.71
CA GLY A 35 -30.82 5.56 -9.78
C GLY A 35 -29.34 5.50 -9.37
N GLU A 36 -29.06 5.14 -8.11
CA GLU A 36 -27.70 4.85 -7.64
C GLU A 36 -27.19 3.54 -8.24
N VAL A 37 -25.89 3.44 -8.42
CA VAL A 37 -25.27 2.24 -8.99
C VAL A 37 -24.65 1.47 -7.85
N CYS A 38 -25.12 0.25 -7.59
CA CYS A 38 -24.49 -0.63 -6.61
C CYS A 38 -23.03 -0.87 -7.01
N THR A 39 -22.11 -0.55 -6.11
CA THR A 39 -20.69 -0.85 -6.26
C THR A 39 -20.31 -1.98 -5.31
N GLY A 40 -19.33 -2.79 -5.71
CA GLY A 40 -18.77 -3.86 -4.91
C GLY A 40 -17.26 -3.81 -4.96
N VAL A 41 -16.60 -4.30 -3.91
CA VAL A 41 -15.14 -4.38 -3.85
C VAL A 41 -14.67 -5.68 -4.51
N ASN A 42 -13.86 -5.57 -5.57
CA ASN A 42 -13.17 -6.72 -6.14
C ASN A 42 -11.99 -7.08 -5.23
N THR A 43 -12.28 -7.92 -4.23
CA THR A 43 -11.32 -8.35 -3.21
C THR A 43 -10.08 -9.03 -3.81
N PRO A 44 -10.18 -9.95 -4.79
CA PRO A 44 -9.01 -10.51 -5.45
C PRO A 44 -8.08 -9.46 -6.06
N LEU A 45 -8.64 -8.46 -6.76
CA LEU A 45 -7.84 -7.40 -7.37
C LEU A 45 -7.16 -6.52 -6.32
N LEU A 46 -7.91 -6.14 -5.28
CA LEU A 46 -7.37 -5.38 -4.14
C LEU A 46 -6.19 -6.12 -3.48
N LEU A 47 -6.30 -7.44 -3.28
CA LEU A 47 -5.22 -8.25 -2.69
C LEU A 47 -3.98 -8.27 -3.57
N ILE A 48 -4.13 -8.32 -4.90
CA ILE A 48 -2.99 -8.28 -5.83
C ILE A 48 -2.29 -6.91 -5.76
N GLU A 49 -3.03 -5.82 -5.77
CA GLU A 49 -2.48 -4.46 -5.68
C GLU A 49 -1.70 -4.25 -4.39
N LEU A 50 -2.30 -4.62 -3.25
CA LEU A 50 -1.63 -4.55 -1.94
C LEU A 50 -0.43 -5.48 -1.87
N GLY A 51 -0.55 -6.69 -2.43
CA GLY A 51 0.54 -7.65 -2.54
C GLY A 51 1.75 -7.09 -3.31
N LEU A 52 1.51 -6.46 -4.45
CA LEU A 52 2.53 -5.79 -5.25
C LEU A 52 3.19 -4.64 -4.49
N VAL A 53 2.39 -3.80 -3.81
CA VAL A 53 2.91 -2.73 -2.94
C VAL A 53 3.81 -3.30 -1.84
N MET A 54 3.40 -4.37 -1.16
CA MET A 54 4.19 -5.01 -0.10
C MET A 54 5.50 -5.61 -0.62
N VAL A 55 5.44 -6.39 -1.71
CA VAL A 55 6.64 -7.00 -2.31
C VAL A 55 7.59 -5.93 -2.85
N GLY A 56 7.06 -4.90 -3.50
CA GLY A 56 7.85 -3.78 -4.01
C GLY A 56 8.56 -3.01 -2.89
N ALA A 57 7.85 -2.72 -1.80
CA ALA A 57 8.40 -2.06 -0.61
C ALA A 57 9.51 -2.90 0.05
N LEU A 58 9.31 -4.23 0.15
CA LEU A 58 10.31 -5.14 0.68
C LEU A 58 11.58 -5.17 -0.16
N LEU A 59 11.45 -5.31 -1.49
CA LEU A 59 12.59 -5.33 -2.41
C LEU A 59 13.38 -4.01 -2.39
N LEU A 60 12.68 -2.87 -2.28
CA LEU A 60 13.31 -1.56 -2.09
C LEU A 60 14.08 -1.49 -0.78
N GLY A 61 13.50 -2.01 0.30
CA GLY A 61 14.10 -1.95 1.63
C GLY A 61 15.35 -2.83 1.79
N LEU A 62 15.32 -4.05 1.24
CA LEU A 62 16.42 -5.02 1.38
C LEU A 62 17.74 -4.57 0.74
N ASP A 63 17.70 -3.68 -0.25
CA ASP A 63 18.89 -3.18 -0.94
C ASP A 63 19.37 -1.82 -0.36
N HIS A 64 18.60 -1.19 0.53
CA HIS A 64 18.94 0.12 1.10
C HIS A 64 20.04 0.05 2.17
N GLY A 65 20.17 -1.08 2.88
CA GLY A 65 21.19 -1.26 3.93
C GLY A 65 20.84 -0.53 5.23
N PHE A 66 19.63 -0.75 5.77
CA PHE A 66 19.23 -0.20 7.06
C PHE A 66 20.16 -0.61 8.19
N LYS A 67 20.30 0.25 9.21
CA LYS A 67 21.22 -0.01 10.33
C LYS A 67 20.75 -1.15 11.22
N ASN A 68 19.45 -1.35 11.32
CA ASN A 68 18.83 -2.41 12.12
C ASN A 68 17.45 -2.78 11.58
N ASP A 69 16.93 -3.91 12.06
CA ASP A 69 15.61 -4.43 11.67
C ASP A 69 14.47 -3.48 12.06
N HIS A 70 14.66 -2.64 13.09
CA HIS A 70 13.64 -1.69 13.52
C HIS A 70 13.44 -0.56 12.52
N GLU A 71 14.54 -0.01 11.96
CA GLU A 71 14.50 0.96 10.86
C GLU A 71 13.90 0.34 9.60
N LEU A 72 14.27 -0.90 9.25
CA LEU A 72 13.67 -1.61 8.13
C LEU A 72 12.15 -1.78 8.32
N ASN A 73 11.70 -2.23 9.50
CA ASN A 73 10.29 -2.40 9.80
C ASN A 73 9.53 -1.07 9.79
N GLY A 74 10.15 0.00 10.30
CA GLY A 74 9.61 1.35 10.21
C GLY A 74 9.42 1.80 8.76
N TRP A 75 10.45 1.62 7.93
CA TRP A 75 10.41 1.91 6.50
C TRP A 75 9.31 1.11 5.80
N LEU A 76 9.22 -0.20 6.06
CA LEU A 76 8.17 -1.06 5.49
C LEU A 76 6.78 -0.56 5.89
N GLY A 77 6.58 -0.18 7.16
CA GLY A 77 5.32 0.41 7.62
C GLY A 77 4.95 1.68 6.86
N VAL A 78 5.92 2.57 6.65
CA VAL A 78 5.72 3.82 5.88
C VAL A 78 5.39 3.52 4.42
N ALA A 79 6.22 2.73 3.73
CA ALA A 79 6.06 2.45 2.31
C ALA A 79 4.77 1.67 2.03
N ILE A 80 4.48 0.61 2.78
CA ILE A 80 3.25 -0.17 2.64
C ILE A 80 2.04 0.68 2.98
N GLY A 81 2.11 1.45 4.06
CA GLY A 81 1.02 2.33 4.50
C GLY A 81 0.67 3.39 3.45
N LEU A 82 1.67 4.05 2.87
CA LEU A 82 1.47 5.04 1.81
C LEU A 82 0.85 4.42 0.55
N GLY A 83 1.36 3.28 0.08
CA GLY A 83 0.81 2.60 -1.09
C GLY A 83 -0.64 2.14 -0.86
N THR A 84 -0.92 1.58 0.32
CA THR A 84 -2.27 1.17 0.75
C THR A 84 -3.22 2.35 0.83
N ALA A 85 -2.79 3.46 1.42
CA ALA A 85 -3.58 4.68 1.51
C ALA A 85 -3.90 5.23 0.11
N PHE A 86 -2.92 5.22 -0.79
CA PHE A 86 -3.12 5.69 -2.17
C PHE A 86 -4.16 4.85 -2.92
N ILE A 87 -4.05 3.51 -2.87
CA ILE A 87 -5.03 2.60 -3.48
C ILE A 87 -6.43 2.82 -2.89
N GLY A 88 -6.53 2.85 -1.56
CA GLY A 88 -7.80 3.02 -0.87
C GLY A 88 -8.45 4.38 -1.16
N GLY A 89 -7.66 5.45 -1.18
CA GLY A 89 -8.14 6.80 -1.46
C GLY A 89 -8.59 6.97 -2.91
N TYR A 90 -7.82 6.44 -3.86
CA TYR A 90 -8.17 6.49 -5.28
C TYR A 90 -9.43 5.68 -5.60
N SER A 91 -9.64 4.59 -4.89
CA SER A 91 -10.78 3.69 -5.07
C SER A 91 -12.01 4.06 -4.22
N GLU A 92 -11.93 5.16 -3.46
CA GLU A 92 -12.96 5.59 -2.50
C GLU A 92 -13.28 4.54 -1.40
N ILE A 93 -12.38 3.60 -1.16
CA ILE A 93 -12.50 2.59 -0.08
C ILE A 93 -11.90 3.19 1.19
N TRP A 94 -12.69 4.01 1.89
CA TRP A 94 -12.27 4.76 3.08
C TRP A 94 -11.60 3.91 4.16
N VAL A 95 -12.07 2.69 4.37
CA VAL A 95 -11.49 1.77 5.37
C VAL A 95 -10.04 1.42 5.02
N VAL A 96 -9.76 1.16 3.74
CA VAL A 96 -8.40 0.86 3.25
C VAL A 96 -7.52 2.11 3.32
N PHE A 97 -8.08 3.27 2.95
CA PHE A 97 -7.39 4.55 3.06
C PHE A 97 -6.92 4.81 4.50
N LEU A 98 -7.85 4.78 5.46
CA LEU A 98 -7.55 5.03 6.87
C LEU A 98 -6.58 4.02 7.46
N PHE A 99 -6.72 2.74 7.08
CA PHE A 99 -5.78 1.69 7.48
C PHE A 99 -4.37 1.98 6.96
N GLY A 100 -4.22 2.39 5.70
CA GLY A 100 -2.93 2.80 5.13
C GLY A 100 -2.31 4.00 5.85
N VAL A 101 -3.11 5.03 6.15
CA VAL A 101 -2.67 6.21 6.92
C VAL A 101 -2.18 5.80 8.33
N ALA A 102 -2.92 4.92 9.00
CA ALA A 102 -2.55 4.41 10.32
C ALA A 102 -1.23 3.63 10.26
N LEU A 103 -1.08 2.73 9.28
CA LEU A 103 0.16 1.98 9.06
C LEU A 103 1.35 2.90 8.78
N ALA A 104 1.19 3.91 7.92
CA ALA A 104 2.26 4.85 7.61
C ALA A 104 2.67 5.65 8.85
N THR A 105 1.70 6.04 9.67
CA THR A 105 1.94 6.75 10.93
C THR A 105 2.68 5.87 11.94
N LEU A 106 2.25 4.62 12.11
CA LEU A 106 2.94 3.64 12.96
C LEU A 106 4.36 3.37 12.45
N GLY A 107 4.55 3.23 11.13
CA GLY A 107 5.85 3.08 10.49
C GLY A 107 6.78 4.25 10.79
N LEU A 108 6.28 5.50 10.70
CA LEU A 108 7.05 6.70 11.05
C LEU A 108 7.49 6.70 12.53
N LEU A 109 6.60 6.29 13.43
CA LEU A 109 6.91 6.18 14.85
C LEU A 109 8.01 5.15 15.10
N LEU A 110 7.88 3.95 14.53
CA LEU A 110 8.90 2.90 14.61
C LEU A 110 10.23 3.38 14.02
N TYR A 111 10.21 3.92 12.80
CA TYR A 111 11.43 4.42 12.14
C TYR A 111 12.18 5.43 13.02
N LYS A 112 11.45 6.36 13.65
CA LYS A 112 12.03 7.36 14.56
C LYS A 112 12.57 6.78 15.87
N VAL A 113 11.93 5.73 16.42
CA VAL A 113 12.39 5.06 17.64
C VAL A 113 13.65 4.23 17.37
N GLY A 114 13.72 3.53 16.24
CA GLY A 114 14.88 2.73 15.85
C GLY A 114 16.14 3.57 15.64
N GLY A 115 16.01 4.76 15.05
CA GLY A 115 17.13 5.68 14.88
C GLY A 115 17.69 6.26 16.17
N LYS A 116 16.91 6.26 17.27
CA LYS A 116 17.38 6.70 18.59
C LYS A 116 18.18 5.64 19.35
N HIS A 117 17.87 4.36 19.15
CA HIS A 117 18.60 3.26 19.81
C HIS A 117 19.89 2.85 19.10
N GLY A 118 20.06 3.20 17.81
CA GLY A 118 21.26 2.87 17.02
C GLY A 118 22.45 3.83 17.17
N ASN A 119 22.36 4.85 18.04
CA ASN A 119 23.43 5.81 18.32
C ASN A 119 24.07 5.59 19.72
N GLY A 120 24.01 4.36 20.24
CA GLY A 120 24.70 3.95 21.46
C GLY A 120 26.06 3.34 21.16
#